data_AF-A0A7S2REX2-F1
#
_entry.id   AF-A0A7S2REX2-F1
#
_cell.length_a   1.000
_cell.length_b   1.000
_cell.length_c   1.000
_cell.angle_alpha   90.00
_cell.angle_beta   90.00
_cell.angle_gamma   90.00
#
_symmetry.space_group_name_H-M   'P 1'
#
loop_
_entity.id
_entity.type
_entity.pdbx_description
1 polymer ?
#
loop_
_entity_poly.entity_id
_entity_poly.type
_entity_poly.pdbx_seq_one_letter_code
_entity_poly.pdbx_strand_id
1 'polypeptide(L)'
;LGRVIKALASQESVVPFFESPLTAVLRSSLCGSSKTVVIAHCAPYREDDMGLEDDASKVQDHTLRTLRFLKQVKKVRTKRPRPNYVRSSAEPESPLDSRAVKVAAAAVVQQGLREATRGGAAAAATSTGPALGPTQ
;
A
#
# COMPACT_ATOMS: atom_id res chain seq x y z
N LEU A 1 3.27 19.22 -15.57
CA LEU A 1 3.18 18.99 -14.10
C LEU A 1 1.82 19.37 -13.51
N GLY A 2 1.34 20.61 -13.70
CA GLY A 2 0.03 21.06 -13.17
C GLY A 2 -1.15 20.11 -13.47
N ARG A 3 -1.30 19.68 -14.72
CA ARG A 3 -2.34 18.71 -15.13
C ARG A 3 -2.20 17.36 -14.43
N VAL A 4 -0.99 16.83 -14.35
CA VAL A 4 -0.68 15.55 -13.67
C VAL A 4 -1.07 15.61 -12.19
N ILE A 5 -0.71 16.69 -11.49
CA ILE A 5 -1.09 16.87 -10.08
C ILE A 5 -2.60 16.99 -9.93
N LYS A 6 -3.29 17.71 -10.83
CA LYS A 6 -4.74 17.82 -10.80
C LYS A 6 -5.42 16.45 -10.98
N ALA A 7 -4.99 15.67 -11.98
CA ALA A 7 -5.50 14.32 -12.22
C ALA A 7 -5.24 13.39 -11.02
N LEU A 8 -4.04 13.45 -10.43
CA LEU A 8 -3.69 12.68 -9.23
C LEU A 8 -4.50 13.10 -8.00
N ALA A 9 -4.73 14.40 -7.81
CA ALA A 9 -5.53 14.93 -6.70
C ALA A 9 -7.01 14.57 -6.84
N SER A 10 -7.52 14.48 -8.07
CA SER A 10 -8.88 14.00 -8.39
C SER A 10 -9.00 12.48 -8.42
N GLN A 11 -7.90 11.74 -8.23
CA GLN A 11 -7.85 10.27 -8.30
C GLN A 11 -8.35 9.71 -9.64
N GLU A 12 -8.02 10.39 -10.75
CA GLU A 12 -8.34 9.90 -12.10
C GLU A 12 -7.57 8.61 -12.41
N SER A 13 -8.19 7.71 -13.18
CA SER A 13 -7.61 6.41 -13.55
C SER A 13 -6.45 6.53 -14.54
N VAL A 14 -6.52 7.51 -15.44
CA VAL A 14 -5.50 7.77 -16.47
C VAL A 14 -4.83 9.10 -16.18
N VAL A 15 -3.53 9.05 -15.87
CA VAL A 15 -2.74 10.26 -15.56
C VAL A 15 -1.72 10.50 -16.68
N PRO A 16 -1.67 11.69 -17.29
CA PRO A 16 -0.87 11.98 -18.47
C PRO A 16 0.61 12.24 -18.14
N PHE A 17 1.33 11.21 -17.68
CA PHE A 17 2.75 11.35 -17.34
C PHE A 17 3.65 11.54 -18.57
N PHE A 18 3.21 11.12 -19.76
CA PHE A 18 4.01 11.12 -20.99
C PHE A 18 3.94 12.42 -21.80
N GLU A 19 3.11 13.40 -21.39
CA GLU A 19 3.07 14.71 -22.04
C GLU A 19 4.38 15.50 -21.87
N SER A 20 5.20 15.16 -20.88
CA SER A 20 6.49 15.80 -20.63
C SER A 20 7.52 14.77 -20.15
N PRO A 21 8.78 14.83 -20.64
CA PRO A 21 9.83 13.94 -20.18
C PRO A 21 10.09 14.09 -18.68
N LEU A 22 9.96 15.31 -18.15
CA LEU A 22 10.09 15.58 -16.71
C LEU A 22 9.02 14.83 -15.90
N THR A 23 7.76 14.83 -16.34
CA THR A 23 6.70 14.10 -15.62
C THR A 23 6.82 12.59 -15.77
N ALA A 24 7.39 12.11 -16.87
CA ALA A 24 7.67 10.69 -17.06
C ALA A 24 8.71 10.18 -16.06
N VAL A 25 9.82 10.92 -15.89
CA VAL A 25 10.86 10.60 -14.89
C VAL A 25 10.31 10.69 -13.47
N LEU A 26 9.54 11.73 -13.17
CA LEU A 26 8.97 11.95 -11.84
C LEU A 26 7.76 11.05 -11.52
N ARG A 27 7.36 10.14 -12.42
CA ARG A 27 6.21 9.24 -12.20
C ARG A 27 6.36 8.42 -10.92
N SER A 28 7.55 7.87 -10.68
CA SER A 28 7.86 7.10 -9.47
C SER A 28 7.81 7.95 -8.19
N SER A 29 8.15 9.23 -8.29
CA SER A 29 8.06 10.20 -7.19
C SER A 29 6.63 10.63 -6.89
N LEU A 30 5.80 10.82 -7.91
CA LEU A 30 4.46 11.40 -7.75
C LEU A 30 3.38 10.37 -7.41
N CYS A 31 3.45 9.14 -7.95
CA CYS A 31 2.46 8.10 -7.69
C CYS A 31 3.07 6.74 -7.31
N GLY A 32 4.39 6.65 -7.20
CA GLY A 32 5.11 5.43 -6.84
C GLY A 32 5.37 5.30 -5.35
N SER A 33 6.46 4.63 -5.01
CA SER A 33 6.87 4.28 -3.64
C SER A 33 7.96 5.19 -3.09
N SER A 34 8.16 6.38 -3.66
CA SER A 34 9.14 7.35 -3.14
C SER A 34 8.51 8.29 -2.13
N LYS A 35 9.30 8.74 -1.16
CA LYS A 35 8.95 9.89 -0.31
C LYS A 35 9.34 11.15 -1.08
N THR A 36 8.35 11.98 -1.39
CA THR A 36 8.55 13.17 -2.23
C THR A 36 8.26 14.42 -1.41
N VAL A 37 9.19 15.36 -1.46
CA VAL A 37 9.06 16.69 -0.85
C VAL A 37 8.94 17.71 -1.97
N VAL A 38 8.03 18.67 -1.80
CA VAL A 38 7.90 19.81 -2.71
C VAL A 38 8.28 21.06 -1.92
N ILE A 39 9.24 21.81 -2.48
CA ILE A 39 9.70 23.07 -1.93
C ILE A 39 9.11 24.17 -2.82
N ALA A 40 8.37 25.10 -2.21
CA ALA A 40 7.86 26.26 -2.89
C ALA A 40 8.71 27.47 -2.55
N HIS A 41 9.20 28.13 -3.58
CA HIS A 41 9.89 29.40 -3.44
C HIS A 41 8.89 30.52 -3.72
N CYS A 42 8.50 31.25 -2.68
CA CYS A 42 7.59 32.39 -2.79
C CYS A 42 8.37 33.65 -2.41
N ALA A 43 8.26 34.70 -3.21
CA ALA A 43 8.80 36.00 -2.85
C ALA A 43 7.94 36.62 -1.75
N PRO A 44 8.53 37.21 -0.70
CA PRO A 44 7.76 37.97 0.27
C PRO A 44 7.20 39.21 -0.42
N TYR A 45 5.89 39.42 -0.30
CA TYR A 45 5.25 40.65 -0.75
C TYR A 45 5.48 41.74 0.30
N ARG A 46 6.00 42.88 -0.12
CA ARG A 46 6.13 44.10 0.68
C ARG A 46 5.61 45.27 -0.12
N GLU A 47 4.60 45.94 0.41
CA GLU A 47 4.00 47.14 -0.20
C GLU A 47 5.02 48.27 -0.30
N ASP A 48 5.97 48.33 0.64
CA ASP A 48 6.91 49.44 0.79
C ASP A 48 8.15 49.36 -0.15
N ASP A 49 8.51 48.16 -0.63
CA ASP A 49 9.78 47.93 -1.35
C ASP A 49 9.64 48.03 -2.90
N MET A 50 8.41 48.09 -3.42
CA MET A 50 8.13 48.01 -4.86
C MET A 50 7.42 49.28 -5.35
N GLY A 51 8.20 50.29 -5.77
CA GLY A 51 7.70 51.60 -6.23
C GLY A 51 6.89 51.61 -7.55
N LEU A 52 6.38 50.46 -8.00
CA LEU A 52 5.55 50.32 -9.19
C LEU A 52 4.42 49.33 -8.91
N GLU A 53 3.20 49.84 -8.70
CA GLU A 53 2.03 49.05 -8.25
C GLU A 53 1.70 47.86 -9.17
N ASP A 54 1.98 47.98 -10.47
CA ASP A 54 1.70 46.94 -11.46
C ASP A 54 2.55 45.67 -11.27
N ASP A 55 3.75 45.77 -10.72
CA ASP A 55 4.62 44.60 -10.50
C ASP A 55 4.36 43.94 -9.15
N ALA A 56 3.95 44.72 -8.15
CA ALA A 56 3.55 44.21 -6.84
C ALA A 56 2.35 43.25 -6.96
N SER A 57 1.34 43.63 -7.75
CA SER A 57 0.16 42.79 -8.04
C SER A 57 0.53 41.47 -8.71
N LYS A 58 1.44 41.48 -9.69
CA LYS A 58 1.91 40.25 -10.38
C LYS A 58 2.60 39.28 -9.42
N VAL A 59 3.44 39.78 -8.52
CA VAL A 59 4.17 38.93 -7.54
C VAL A 59 3.18 38.25 -6.59
N GLN A 60 2.18 38.99 -6.11
CA GLN A 60 1.11 38.44 -5.28
C GLN A 60 0.34 37.34 -6.02
N ASP A 61 -0.02 37.59 -7.28
CA ASP A 61 -0.73 36.65 -8.13
C ASP A 61 0.04 35.35 -8.37
N HIS A 62 1.34 35.46 -8.68
CA HIS A 62 2.22 34.31 -8.85
C HIS A 62 2.37 33.50 -7.54
N THR A 63 2.45 34.19 -6.41
CA THR A 63 2.52 33.54 -5.10
C THR A 63 1.22 32.79 -4.79
N LEU A 64 0.06 33.42 -4.99
CA LEU A 64 -1.23 32.78 -4.78
C LEU A 64 -1.45 31.56 -5.70
N ARG A 65 -1.05 31.65 -6.97
CA ARG A 65 -1.09 30.51 -7.90
C ARG A 65 -0.22 29.36 -7.41
N THR A 66 0.98 29.65 -6.93
CA THR A 66 1.89 28.64 -6.35
C THR A 66 1.30 27.98 -5.11
N LEU A 67 0.74 28.76 -4.18
CA LEU A 67 0.11 28.23 -2.97
C LEU A 67 -1.13 27.37 -3.28
N ARG A 68 -1.96 27.79 -4.25
CA ARG A 68 -3.10 26.99 -4.73
C ARG A 68 -2.65 25.65 -5.32
N PHE A 69 -1.55 25.66 -6.08
CA PHE A 69 -0.95 24.44 -6.61
C PHE A 69 -0.48 23.51 -5.47
N LEU A 70 0.22 24.02 -4.46
CA LEU A 70 0.65 23.23 -3.31
C LEU A 70 -0.51 22.60 -2.54
N LYS A 71 -1.63 23.33 -2.40
CA LYS A 71 -2.84 22.80 -1.79
C LYS A 71 -3.38 21.57 -2.54
N GLN A 72 -3.22 21.51 -3.87
CA GLN A 72 -3.56 20.33 -4.65
C GLN A 72 -2.52 19.21 -4.48
N VAL A 73 -1.23 19.54 -4.49
CA VAL A 73 -0.14 18.57 -4.26
C VAL A 73 -0.34 17.82 -2.93
N LYS A 74 -0.79 18.50 -1.87
CA LYS A 74 -1.03 17.87 -0.57
C LYS A 74 -2.12 16.79 -0.59
N LYS A 75 -3.01 16.80 -1.59
CA LYS A 75 -4.05 15.76 -1.76
C LYS A 75 -3.52 14.51 -2.46
N VAL A 76 -2.38 14.59 -3.13
CA VAL A 76 -1.79 13.47 -3.87
C VAL A 76 -1.37 12.38 -2.89
N ARG A 77 -1.81 11.15 -3.15
CA ARG A 77 -1.46 9.98 -2.36
C ARG A 77 -0.41 9.16 -3.09
N THR A 78 0.71 8.89 -2.41
CA THR A 78 1.75 7.98 -2.89
C THR A 78 1.51 6.57 -2.35
N LYS A 79 2.07 5.57 -3.03
CA LYS A 79 2.08 4.21 -2.51
C LYS A 79 3.01 4.16 -1.31
N ARG A 80 2.74 3.24 -0.36
CA ARG A 80 3.60 3.05 0.81
C ARG A 80 5.06 2.87 0.35
N PRO A 81 6.00 3.66 0.89
CA PRO A 81 7.40 3.51 0.54
C PRO A 81 7.86 2.10 0.85
N ARG A 82 8.44 1.42 -0.14
CA ARG A 82 9.04 0.11 0.07
C ARG A 82 10.49 0.34 0.51
N PRO A 83 10.90 -0.10 1.70
CA PRO A 83 12.29 -0.03 2.09
C PRO A 83 13.12 -0.86 1.11
N ASN A 84 14.09 -0.23 0.47
CA ASN A 84 15.04 -0.87 -0.42
C ASN A 84 16.42 -0.84 0.24
N TYR A 85 16.53 -1.48 1.40
CA TYR A 85 17.81 -1.75 2.04
C TYR A 85 17.95 -3.26 2.19
N VAL A 86 19.16 -3.78 1.96
CA VAL A 86 19.50 -5.15 2.35
C VAL A 86 19.40 -5.20 3.86
N ARG A 87 18.43 -5.93 4.40
CA ARG A 87 18.33 -6.22 5.83
C ARG A 87 19.68 -6.83 6.24
N SER A 88 20.51 -6.12 6.99
CA SER A 88 21.56 -6.77 7.77
C SER A 88 20.84 -7.76 8.69
N SER A 89 21.29 -9.01 8.73
CA SER A 89 20.61 -10.20 9.24
C SER A 89 20.29 -10.22 10.75
N ALA A 90 20.02 -9.08 11.39
CA ALA A 90 20.04 -8.92 12.85
C ALA A 90 18.79 -8.28 13.48
N GLU A 91 17.67 -8.07 12.76
CA GLU A 91 16.46 -7.48 13.37
C GLU A 91 15.20 -8.34 13.09
N PRO A 92 14.35 -8.58 14.11
CA PRO A 92 13.27 -9.56 14.04
C PRO A 92 12.09 -9.08 13.18
N GLU A 93 11.41 -10.08 12.64
CA GLU A 93 10.34 -10.00 11.64
C GLU A 93 9.23 -9.01 12.00
N SER A 94 8.82 -8.19 11.02
CA SER A 94 7.60 -7.41 11.10
C SER A 94 6.37 -8.33 11.24
N PRO A 95 5.28 -7.89 11.89
CA PRO A 95 4.18 -8.75 12.32
C PRO A 95 3.30 -9.36 11.20
N LEU A 96 3.71 -9.25 9.94
CA LEU A 96 3.00 -9.88 8.82
C LEU A 96 3.32 -11.39 8.73
N ASP A 97 4.51 -11.83 9.16
CA ASP A 97 4.85 -13.25 9.24
C ASP A 97 4.21 -13.95 10.45
N SER A 98 3.88 -13.21 11.51
CA SER A 98 3.24 -13.76 12.70
C SER A 98 1.85 -14.35 12.42
N ARG A 99 1.15 -13.87 11.38
CA ARG A 99 -0.15 -14.43 10.97
C ARG A 99 0.02 -15.70 10.14
N ALA A 100 1.00 -15.74 9.23
CA ALA A 100 1.30 -16.93 8.44
C ALA A 100 1.80 -18.08 9.34
N VAL A 101 2.67 -17.78 10.31
CA VAL A 101 3.19 -18.76 11.27
C VAL A 101 2.08 -19.27 12.21
N LYS A 102 1.18 -18.41 12.68
CA LYS A 102 0.02 -18.85 13.49
C LYS A 102 -0.97 -19.71 12.71
N VAL A 103 -1.19 -19.44 11.43
CA VAL A 103 -2.06 -20.26 10.57
C VAL A 103 -1.41 -21.62 10.29
N ALA A 104 -0.10 -21.67 10.04
CA ALA A 104 0.64 -22.92 9.87
C ALA A 104 0.66 -23.76 11.16
N ALA A 105 0.92 -23.14 12.31
CA ALA A 105 0.90 -23.83 13.61
C ALA A 105 -0.49 -24.37 13.96
N ALA A 106 -1.56 -23.60 13.69
CA ALA A 106 -2.93 -24.08 13.89
C ALA A 106 -3.30 -25.25 12.97
N ALA A 107 -2.81 -25.26 11.73
CA ALA A 107 -3.01 -26.36 10.79
C ALA A 107 -2.29 -27.65 11.23
N VAL A 108 -1.06 -27.54 11.75
CA VAL A 108 -0.30 -28.69 12.29
C VAL A 108 -0.98 -29.27 13.54
N VAL A 109 -1.51 -28.41 14.43
CA VAL A 109 -2.26 -28.88 15.61
C VAL A 109 -3.55 -29.61 15.20
N GLN A 110 -4.25 -29.17 14.14
CA GLN A 110 -5.43 -29.88 13.63
C GLN A 110 -5.08 -31.21 12.93
N GLN A 111 -3.90 -31.33 12.30
CA GLN A 111 -3.43 -32.62 11.77
C GLN A 111 -3.06 -33.60 12.89
N GLY A 112 -2.39 -33.14 13.95
CA GLY A 112 -2.08 -33.98 15.12
C GLY A 112 -3.33 -34.51 15.84
N LEU A 113 -4.39 -33.69 15.94
CA LEU A 113 -5.66 -34.13 16.54
C LEU A 113 -6.43 -35.13 15.66
N ARG A 114 -6.29 -35.03 14.32
CA ARG A 114 -6.89 -35.97 13.35
C ARG A 114 -6.16 -37.31 13.30
N GLU A 115 -4.86 -37.35 13.57
CA GLU A 115 -4.09 -38.59 13.65
C GLU A 115 -4.31 -39.32 14.98
N ALA A 116 -4.43 -38.58 16.09
CA ALA A 116 -4.79 -39.15 17.39
C ALA A 116 -6.18 -39.81 17.41
N THR A 117 -7.12 -39.37 16.58
CA THR A 117 -8.46 -39.97 16.45
C THR A 117 -8.51 -41.15 15.47
N ARG A 118 -7.44 -41.41 14.68
CA ARG A 118 -7.39 -42.51 13.71
C ARG A 118 -6.70 -43.78 14.24
N GLY A 119 -6.00 -43.69 15.37
CA GLY A 119 -5.27 -44.80 16.00
C GLY A 119 -6.01 -45.59 17.08
N GLY A 120 -7.28 -45.27 17.37
CA GLY A 120 -7.97 -45.73 18.58
C GLY A 120 -9.32 -46.44 18.38
N ALA A 121 -9.53 -47.14 17.25
CA ALA A 121 -10.74 -47.97 17.08
C ALA A 121 -10.49 -49.16 16.12
N ALA A 122 -9.63 -50.09 16.53
CA ALA A 122 -9.46 -51.36 15.82
C ALA A 122 -9.23 -52.50 16.82
N ALA A 123 -10.29 -52.87 17.55
CA ALA A 123 -10.39 -54.17 18.23
C ALA A 123 -11.83 -54.44 18.70
N ALA A 124 -12.66 -55.04 17.85
CA ALA A 124 -13.67 -56.02 18.26
C ALA A 124 -14.42 -56.62 17.03
N ALA A 125 -14.01 -57.84 16.69
CA ALA A 125 -14.84 -58.95 16.22
C ALA A 125 -15.57 -58.87 14.87
N THR A 126 -14.90 -59.42 13.86
CA THR A 126 -15.45 -60.15 12.72
C THR A 126 -16.14 -61.45 13.18
N SER A 127 -17.33 -61.79 12.65
CA SER A 127 -17.62 -63.16 12.19
C SER A 127 -18.91 -63.22 11.35
N THR A 128 -18.81 -63.95 10.25
CA THR A 128 -19.71 -64.00 9.09
C THR A 128 -20.45 -65.35 9.06
N GLY A 129 -21.79 -65.34 9.01
CA GLY A 129 -22.71 -66.41 8.52
C GLY A 129 -22.66 -67.82 9.17
N PRO A 130 -23.58 -68.77 8.86
CA PRO A 130 -24.52 -68.81 7.72
C PRO A 130 -25.98 -69.22 8.08
N ALA A 131 -26.83 -69.29 7.04
CA ALA A 131 -28.22 -69.77 7.05
C ALA A 131 -28.37 -71.29 7.26
N LEU A 132 -29.50 -71.72 7.86
CA LEU A 132 -30.18 -73.02 7.68
C LEU A 132 -31.53 -73.02 8.45
N GLY A 133 -32.64 -73.36 7.79
CA GLY A 133 -33.86 -73.90 8.46
C GLY A 133 -33.61 -75.35 8.94
N PRO A 134 -34.60 -76.18 9.39
CA PRO A 134 -36.06 -76.10 9.20
C PRO A 134 -36.92 -76.52 10.45
N THR A 135 -38.23 -76.76 10.22
CA THR A 135 -39.19 -77.62 10.99
C THR A 135 -39.53 -77.28 12.46
N GLN A 136 -40.78 -76.86 12.73
CA GLN A 136 -41.95 -77.72 13.01
C GLN A 136 -43.24 -76.90 12.82
#